data_AF-A0A9P4XNM5-F1
#
_entry.id   AF-A0A9P4XNM5-F1
#
_cell.length_a   1.000
_cell.length_b   1.000
_cell.length_c   1.000
_cell.angle_alpha   90.00
_cell.angle_beta   90.00
_cell.angle_gamma   90.00
#
_symmetry.space_group_name_H-M   'P 1'
#
loop_
_entity.id
_entity.type
_entity.pdbx_description
1 polymer ?
#
loop_
_entity_poly.entity_id
_entity_poly.type
_entity_poly.pdbx_seq_one_letter_code
_entity_poly.pdbx_strand_id
1 'polypeptide(L)'
;MKAAILLFAAFTGVWADVDLWRPPQELYGRLAIAFFPDSQGDSCKAKDISRAITLTTPIIPEANTCFNMSDIFSMNSSSGFQKSKQQSGGDPIPWGVSWNLINQDLYDENANYTHTWVRMVNELVPQEGRTSQWFYEQYTLPDCQDVRLGHEKSDDVPFYWINCQTDKHGDCKTAAYPIGSFAVWGTLNYDVHESNDNCRKWTEFGAASTARINAGWLIAALVMAMLVVV
;
A
#
# COMPACT_ATOMS: atom_id res chain seq x y z
N MET A 1 -31.30 -7.13 62.34
CA MET A 1 -31.63 -7.21 60.90
C MET A 1 -31.84 -5.79 60.39
N LYS A 2 -30.88 -5.24 59.64
CA LYS A 2 -30.96 -3.92 59.01
C LYS A 2 -31.31 -4.13 57.53
N ALA A 3 -32.45 -3.63 57.09
CA ALA A 3 -32.85 -3.64 55.69
C ALA A 3 -32.39 -2.33 55.03
N ALA A 4 -31.61 -2.46 53.95
CA ALA A 4 -31.17 -1.35 53.11
C ALA A 4 -32.20 -1.15 51.98
N ILE A 5 -32.69 0.07 51.82
CA ILE A 5 -33.53 0.50 50.70
C ILE A 5 -32.59 1.10 49.65
N LEU A 6 -32.47 0.44 48.50
CA LEU A 6 -31.82 0.96 47.30
C LEU A 6 -32.90 1.57 46.41
N LEU A 7 -32.87 2.89 46.22
CA LEU A 7 -33.67 3.60 45.23
C LEU A 7 -32.85 3.70 43.93
N PHE A 8 -33.34 3.01 42.89
CA PHE A 8 -32.83 3.11 41.52
C PHE A 8 -33.23 4.46 40.92
N ALA A 9 -32.27 5.25 40.46
CA ALA A 9 -32.52 6.37 39.56
C ALA A 9 -32.66 5.83 38.13
N ALA A 10 -33.83 6.03 37.54
CA ALA A 10 -34.11 5.76 36.14
C ALA A 10 -33.50 6.87 35.27
N PHE A 11 -32.56 6.52 34.39
CA PHE A 11 -32.19 7.38 33.27
C PHE A 11 -33.09 7.05 32.08
N THR A 12 -33.89 8.04 31.69
CA THR A 12 -34.72 8.04 30.49
C THR A 12 -33.84 7.98 29.25
N GLY A 13 -34.16 7.06 28.35
CA GLY A 13 -33.43 6.80 27.13
C GLY A 13 -33.40 7.99 26.17
N VAL A 14 -32.20 8.26 25.66
CA VAL A 14 -32.00 8.85 24.35
C VAL A 14 -31.74 7.67 23.42
N TRP A 15 -32.66 7.44 22.49
CA TRP A 15 -32.44 6.58 21.35
C TRP A 15 -31.54 7.34 20.39
N ALA A 16 -30.30 6.88 20.22
CA ALA A 16 -29.39 7.33 19.17
C ALA A 16 -28.76 6.09 18.55
N ASP A 17 -29.28 5.81 17.36
CA ASP A 17 -28.67 5.21 16.18
C ASP A 17 -27.81 3.93 16.30
N VAL A 18 -28.30 2.94 15.57
CA VAL A 18 -27.61 1.71 15.20
C VAL A 18 -26.54 2.05 14.16
N ASP A 19 -25.32 2.37 14.61
CA ASP A 19 -24.10 2.31 13.80
C ASP A 19 -22.99 1.65 14.65
N LEU A 20 -23.20 0.37 14.93
CA LEU A 20 -22.26 -0.42 15.72
C LEU A 20 -21.23 -1.10 14.81
N TRP A 21 -19.98 -0.64 14.98
CA TRP A 21 -18.69 -1.26 14.63
C TRP A 21 -17.91 -0.69 13.43
N ARG A 22 -17.71 0.63 13.38
CA ARG A 22 -16.53 1.22 12.72
C ARG A 22 -15.60 1.81 13.78
N PRO A 23 -14.53 1.10 14.19
CA PRO A 23 -13.48 1.69 15.03
C PRO A 23 -13.04 3.07 14.48
N PRO A 24 -12.68 4.03 15.37
CA PRO A 24 -12.07 5.29 14.95
C PRO A 24 -10.95 5.03 13.95
N GLN A 25 -10.93 5.76 12.83
CA GLN A 25 -9.95 5.58 11.75
C GLN A 25 -8.49 5.62 12.23
N GLU A 26 -8.23 6.30 13.35
CA GLU A 26 -6.92 6.38 14.00
C GLU A 26 -6.37 5.04 14.52
N LEU A 27 -7.21 4.01 14.67
CA LEU A 27 -6.81 2.69 15.19
C LEU A 27 -6.30 1.73 14.10
N TYR A 28 -6.50 2.03 12.82
CA TYR A 28 -6.24 1.07 11.73
C TYR A 28 -4.81 1.05 11.17
N GLY A 29 -3.89 1.70 11.86
CA GLY A 29 -2.49 1.78 11.47
C GLY A 29 -2.26 2.74 10.31
N ARG A 30 -1.11 3.40 10.35
CA ARG A 30 -0.67 4.35 9.31
C ARG A 30 -0.09 3.59 8.12
N LEU A 31 -0.56 3.91 6.91
CA LEU A 31 0.12 3.50 5.69
C LEU A 31 1.44 4.25 5.57
N ALA A 32 2.52 3.52 5.33
CA ALA A 32 3.81 4.10 4.99
C ALA A 32 4.34 3.43 3.72
N ILE A 33 4.76 4.24 2.76
CA ILE A 33 5.31 3.81 1.47
C ILE A 33 6.63 4.53 1.28
N ALA A 34 7.71 3.77 1.17
CA ALA A 34 9.05 4.29 0.96
C ALA A 34 9.58 3.86 -0.40
N PHE A 35 10.22 4.78 -1.10
CA PHE A 35 10.77 4.54 -2.44
C PHE A 35 12.29 4.64 -2.41
N PHE A 36 12.94 3.72 -3.11
CA PHE A 36 14.38 3.66 -3.19
C PHE A 36 14.83 3.70 -4.66
N PRO A 37 15.89 4.45 -4.97
CA PRO A 37 16.55 4.32 -6.25
C PRO A 37 17.16 2.92 -6.39
N ASP A 38 17.38 2.49 -7.62
CA ASP A 38 17.95 1.18 -7.98
C ASP A 38 19.27 0.87 -7.24
N SER A 39 20.07 1.90 -6.98
CA SER A 39 21.32 1.81 -6.21
C SER A 39 21.14 1.47 -4.72
N GLN A 40 19.92 1.50 -4.19
CA GLN A 40 19.59 1.27 -2.78
C GLN A 40 18.68 0.05 -2.55
N GLY A 41 18.60 -0.88 -3.51
CA GLY A 41 17.75 -2.06 -3.39
C GLY A 41 18.03 -2.95 -2.17
N ASP A 42 19.27 -3.00 -1.70
CA ASP A 42 19.62 -3.79 -0.50
C ASP A 42 19.08 -3.15 0.79
N SER A 43 19.00 -1.82 0.87
CA SER A 43 18.36 -1.12 2.00
C SER A 43 16.86 -1.44 2.08
N CYS A 44 16.17 -1.49 0.92
CA CYS A 44 14.76 -1.89 0.86
C CYS A 44 14.56 -3.32 1.38
N LYS A 45 15.38 -4.28 0.93
CA LYS A 45 15.31 -5.69 1.41
C LYS A 45 15.62 -5.80 2.90
N ALA A 46 16.55 -4.99 3.40
CA ALA A 46 16.89 -4.90 4.82
C ALA A 46 15.82 -4.16 5.64
N LYS A 47 14.78 -3.61 5.00
CA LYS A 47 13.70 -2.83 5.62
C LYS A 47 14.23 -1.57 6.33
N ASP A 48 15.35 -1.03 5.85
CA ASP A 48 15.94 0.21 6.33
C ASP A 48 15.47 1.38 5.47
N ILE A 49 14.48 2.12 5.98
CA ILE A 49 13.89 3.29 5.31
C ILE A 49 14.58 4.61 5.70
N SER A 50 15.67 4.58 6.46
CA SER A 50 16.30 5.79 7.02
C SER A 50 16.73 6.79 5.96
N ARG A 51 17.03 6.32 4.73
CA ARG A 51 17.44 7.14 3.58
C ARG A 51 16.46 7.12 2.41
N ALA A 52 15.28 6.53 2.60
CA ALA A 52 14.26 6.46 1.57
C ALA A 52 13.30 7.66 1.66
N ILE A 53 12.92 8.20 0.51
CA ILE A 53 11.80 9.14 0.44
C ILE A 53 10.53 8.38 0.81
N THR A 54 9.73 8.91 1.73
CA THR A 54 8.61 8.16 2.27
C THR A 54 7.37 9.02 2.32
N LEU A 55 6.25 8.49 1.81
CA LEU A 55 4.92 9.03 2.03
C LEU A 55 4.25 8.26 3.16
N THR A 56 3.60 8.98 4.06
CA THR A 56 2.74 8.37 5.08
C THR A 56 1.35 9.00 5.09
N THR A 57 0.34 8.19 5.35
CA THR A 57 -1.04 8.66 5.53
C THR A 57 -1.74 7.90 6.65
N PRO A 58 -2.42 8.60 7.57
CA PRO A 58 -3.17 7.97 8.65
C PRO A 58 -4.62 7.64 8.28
N ILE A 59 -5.15 8.16 7.16
CA ILE A 59 -6.57 8.07 6.81
C ILE A 59 -6.74 7.21 5.57
N ILE A 60 -7.53 6.16 5.70
CA ILE A 60 -7.93 5.30 4.58
C ILE A 60 -8.88 6.11 3.70
N PRO A 61 -8.54 6.40 2.44
CA PRO A 61 -9.38 7.23 1.60
C PRO A 61 -10.58 6.43 1.09
N GLU A 62 -11.68 7.16 0.85
CA GLU A 62 -12.93 6.60 0.35
C GLU A 62 -12.90 6.31 -1.16
N ALA A 63 -11.90 6.78 -1.89
CA ALA A 63 -11.76 6.53 -3.32
C ALA A 63 -10.28 6.46 -3.74
N ASN A 64 -10.07 5.93 -4.96
CA ASN A 64 -8.75 5.84 -5.57
C ASN A 64 -8.10 7.22 -5.67
N THR A 65 -6.96 7.35 -4.99
CA THR A 65 -6.18 8.57 -4.93
C THR A 65 -4.81 8.30 -5.53
N CYS A 66 -4.58 8.92 -6.68
CA CYS A 66 -3.37 8.75 -7.48
C CYS A 66 -2.34 9.84 -7.16
N PHE A 67 -1.07 9.46 -7.15
CA PHE A 67 0.08 10.32 -6.93
C PHE A 67 1.12 10.06 -8.02
N ASN A 68 1.59 11.12 -8.66
CA ASN A 68 2.81 11.08 -9.47
C ASN A 68 4.02 11.22 -8.57
N MET A 69 5.04 10.37 -8.74
CA MET A 69 6.25 10.44 -7.94
C MET A 69 6.97 11.79 -8.10
N SER A 70 7.07 12.29 -9.33
CA SER A 70 7.66 13.60 -9.65
C SER A 70 6.97 14.74 -8.94
N ASP A 71 5.64 14.70 -8.87
CA ASP A 71 4.86 15.84 -8.40
C ASP A 71 4.86 15.90 -6.87
N ILE A 72 4.68 14.76 -6.22
CA ILE A 72 4.55 14.69 -4.76
C ILE A 72 5.89 14.92 -4.06
N PHE A 73 7.01 14.41 -4.58
CA PHE A 73 8.29 14.54 -3.89
C PHE A 73 9.08 15.80 -4.29
N SER A 74 8.74 16.48 -5.38
CA SER A 74 9.38 17.76 -5.76
C SER A 74 8.76 19.00 -5.14
N MET A 75 7.63 18.86 -4.43
CA MET A 75 6.89 20.02 -3.94
C MET A 75 7.53 20.69 -2.72
N ASN A 76 7.28 21.98 -2.49
CA ASN A 76 7.88 22.68 -1.34
C ASN A 76 7.19 22.41 0.02
N SER A 77 6.35 21.37 0.12
CA SER A 77 5.61 21.04 1.34
C SER A 77 5.80 19.58 1.71
N SER A 78 6.10 19.33 2.99
CA SER A 78 6.22 17.99 3.55
C SER A 78 4.89 17.42 4.04
N SER A 79 3.77 18.12 3.83
CA SER A 79 2.42 17.64 4.15
C SER A 79 1.37 18.26 3.24
N GLY A 80 0.21 17.62 3.10
CA GLY A 80 -0.86 18.16 2.30
C GLY A 80 -2.02 17.20 2.11
N PHE A 81 -2.82 17.49 1.09
CA PHE A 81 -4.01 16.72 0.74
C PHE A 81 -4.07 16.49 -0.77
N GLN A 82 -4.23 15.24 -1.18
CA GLN A 82 -4.42 14.84 -2.58
C GLN A 82 -5.87 14.43 -2.78
N LYS A 83 -6.54 15.04 -3.77
CA LYS A 83 -7.93 14.69 -4.11
C LYS A 83 -7.98 13.36 -4.88
N SER A 84 -8.99 12.55 -4.62
CA SER A 84 -9.29 11.34 -5.39
C SER A 84 -9.79 11.70 -6.80
N LYS A 85 -9.58 10.81 -7.77
CA LYS A 85 -10.04 11.02 -9.16
C LYS A 85 -11.55 10.86 -9.32
N GLN A 86 -12.17 10.03 -8.48
CA GLN A 86 -13.62 9.87 -8.41
C GLN A 86 -14.15 10.71 -7.24
N GLN A 87 -15.10 11.59 -7.52
CA GLN A 87 -15.97 12.20 -6.52
C GLN A 87 -17.38 11.74 -6.86
N SER A 88 -17.94 10.83 -6.07
CA SER A 88 -19.33 10.39 -6.23
C SER A 88 -20.13 10.90 -5.05
N GLY A 89 -21.22 11.62 -5.31
CA GLY A 89 -22.09 12.15 -4.26
C GLY A 89 -21.75 13.59 -3.90
N GLY A 90 -22.80 14.40 -3.68
CA GLY A 90 -22.71 15.84 -3.38
C GLY A 90 -22.17 16.17 -1.99
N ASP A 91 -21.24 15.36 -1.47
CA ASP A 91 -20.60 15.63 -0.20
C ASP A 91 -19.71 16.88 -0.30
N PRO A 92 -19.81 17.81 0.68
CA PRO A 92 -19.02 19.03 0.67
C PRO A 92 -17.54 18.79 0.98
N ILE A 93 -17.18 17.60 1.49
CA ILE A 93 -15.81 17.22 1.82
C ILE A 93 -15.19 16.49 0.61
N PRO A 94 -14.07 16.98 0.05
CA PRO A 94 -13.43 16.31 -1.06
C PRO A 94 -12.89 14.95 -0.61
N TRP A 95 -13.19 13.90 -1.38
CA TRP A 95 -12.55 12.61 -1.20
C TRP A 95 -11.06 12.72 -1.54
N GLY A 96 -10.22 12.05 -0.76
CA GLY A 96 -8.78 12.12 -0.93
C GLY A 96 -7.99 11.61 0.25
N VAL A 97 -6.69 11.91 0.21
CA VAL A 97 -5.69 11.43 1.17
C VAL A 97 -4.95 12.62 1.73
N SER A 98 -4.98 12.79 3.05
CA SER A 98 -4.01 13.61 3.76
C SER A 98 -2.70 12.84 3.88
N TRP A 99 -1.58 13.49 3.55
CA TRP A 99 -0.27 12.84 3.50
C TRP A 99 0.81 13.68 4.19
N ASN A 100 1.87 13.00 4.63
CA ASN A 100 3.11 13.59 5.13
C ASN A 100 4.30 12.92 4.44
N LEU A 101 5.34 13.69 4.16
CA LEU A 101 6.58 13.24 3.52
C LEU A 101 7.72 13.22 4.54
N ILE A 102 8.59 12.21 4.43
CA ILE A 102 9.81 12.04 5.21
C ILE A 102 10.97 11.91 4.23
N ASN A 103 12.11 12.51 4.58
CA ASN A 103 13.34 12.54 3.77
C ASN A 103 13.13 13.08 2.35
N GLN A 104 12.21 14.03 2.19
CA GLN A 104 11.88 14.58 0.88
C GLN A 104 13.09 15.26 0.21
N ASP A 105 14.00 15.80 1.01
CA ASP A 105 15.28 16.39 0.57
C ASP A 105 16.22 15.38 -0.11
N LEU A 106 15.97 14.07 0.04
CA LEU A 106 16.71 13.01 -0.63
C LEU A 106 16.10 12.62 -1.99
N TYR A 107 15.03 13.29 -2.44
CA TYR A 107 14.46 13.05 -3.75
C TYR A 107 15.42 13.53 -4.85
N ASP A 108 15.68 12.65 -5.82
CA ASP A 108 16.45 12.95 -7.02
C ASP A 108 15.61 12.62 -8.26
N GLU A 109 15.18 13.65 -8.97
CA GLU A 109 14.35 13.51 -10.18
C GLU A 109 15.02 12.69 -11.29
N ASN A 110 16.34 12.54 -11.27
CA ASN A 110 17.12 11.79 -12.26
C ASN A 110 17.38 10.34 -11.84
N ALA A 111 17.00 9.96 -10.62
CA ALA A 111 17.20 8.62 -10.12
C ALA A 111 16.08 7.66 -10.57
N ASN A 112 16.47 6.43 -10.88
CA ASN A 112 15.51 5.38 -11.22
C ASN A 112 14.98 4.72 -9.95
N TYR A 113 13.82 5.14 -9.47
CA TYR A 113 13.14 4.52 -8.33
C TYR A 113 12.48 3.20 -8.74
N THR A 114 13.11 2.08 -8.43
CA THR A 114 12.67 0.73 -8.82
C THR A 114 12.29 -0.14 -7.62
N HIS A 115 12.54 0.31 -6.39
CA HIS A 115 12.14 -0.43 -5.20
C HIS A 115 11.15 0.33 -4.34
N THR A 116 10.13 -0.40 -3.87
CA THR A 116 9.10 0.09 -2.99
C THR A 116 9.12 -0.74 -1.72
N TRP A 117 9.16 -0.09 -0.58
CA TRP A 117 8.82 -0.68 0.71
C TRP A 117 7.44 -0.18 1.13
N VAL A 118 6.58 -1.08 1.59
CA VAL A 118 5.23 -0.74 2.04
C VAL A 118 4.99 -1.35 3.41
N ARG A 119 4.37 -0.58 4.30
CA ARG A 119 3.84 -1.07 5.58
C ARG A 119 2.34 -0.83 5.64
N MET A 120 1.58 -1.92 5.67
CA MET A 120 0.12 -1.95 5.74
C MET A 120 -0.29 -2.89 6.87
N VAL A 121 -0.17 -2.45 8.13
CA VAL A 121 -0.43 -3.29 9.31
C VAL A 121 -1.69 -2.79 9.99
N ASN A 122 -2.61 -3.71 10.31
CA ASN A 122 -3.70 -3.40 11.22
C ASN A 122 -3.19 -3.56 12.66
N GLU A 123 -3.00 -2.47 13.38
CA GLU A 123 -2.40 -2.50 14.73
C GLU A 123 -3.33 -3.16 15.78
N LEU A 124 -4.64 -3.24 15.53
CA LEU A 124 -5.58 -3.91 16.43
C LEU A 124 -5.52 -5.43 16.28
N VAL A 125 -5.36 -5.92 15.05
CA VAL A 125 -5.31 -7.35 14.72
C VAL A 125 -4.20 -7.58 13.71
N PRO A 126 -2.93 -7.46 14.13
CA PRO A 126 -1.79 -7.57 13.22
C PRO A 126 -1.66 -9.01 12.77
N GLN A 127 -1.88 -9.24 11.48
CA GLN A 127 -1.82 -10.56 10.90
C GLN A 127 -1.37 -10.47 9.44
N GLU A 128 -0.08 -10.69 9.22
CA GLU A 128 0.50 -10.74 7.88
C GLU A 128 -0.26 -11.72 6.99
N GLY A 129 -0.48 -11.34 5.72
CA GLY A 129 -1.17 -12.20 4.76
C GLY A 129 -2.69 -12.28 4.94
N ARG A 130 -3.28 -11.54 5.89
CA ARG A 130 -4.72 -11.21 5.86
C ARG A 130 -4.98 -10.04 4.93
N THR A 131 -6.22 -9.86 4.51
CA THR A 131 -6.64 -8.63 3.85
C THR A 131 -6.33 -7.41 4.72
N SER A 132 -5.62 -6.44 4.14
CA SER A 132 -5.41 -5.11 4.70
C SER A 132 -6.64 -4.25 4.46
N GLN A 133 -6.78 -3.17 5.23
CA GLN A 133 -7.74 -2.12 4.91
C GLN A 133 -7.23 -1.17 3.83
N TRP A 134 -5.93 -1.21 3.59
CA TRP A 134 -5.26 -0.47 2.55
C TRP A 134 -5.18 -1.31 1.28
N PHE A 135 -5.29 -0.62 0.14
CA PHE A 135 -4.98 -1.11 -1.18
C PHE A 135 -3.90 -0.18 -1.75
N TYR A 136 -2.78 -0.75 -2.19
CA TYR A 136 -1.70 0.00 -2.81
C TYR A 136 -1.45 -0.53 -4.22
N GLU A 137 -1.32 0.39 -5.16
CA GLU A 137 -1.00 0.11 -6.55
C GLU A 137 0.20 0.96 -6.95
N GLN A 138 1.13 0.38 -7.69
CA GLN A 138 2.25 1.10 -8.30
C GLN A 138 2.27 0.88 -9.80
N TYR A 139 2.57 1.94 -10.53
CA TYR A 139 2.52 1.98 -11.98
C TYR A 139 3.87 2.44 -12.55
N THR A 140 4.23 1.86 -13.68
CA THR A 140 5.39 2.31 -14.46
C THR A 140 5.14 3.70 -15.07
N LEU A 141 3.88 3.98 -15.47
CA LEU A 141 3.51 5.24 -16.11
C LEU A 141 3.06 6.29 -15.08
N PRO A 142 3.08 7.58 -15.45
CA PRO A 142 2.40 8.64 -14.70
C PRO A 142 0.88 8.46 -14.67
N ASP A 143 0.23 9.23 -13.80
CA ASP A 143 -1.21 9.37 -13.66
C ASP A 143 -1.96 8.06 -13.40
N CYS A 144 -1.29 7.08 -12.80
CA CYS A 144 -1.81 5.74 -12.53
C CYS A 144 -2.38 5.08 -13.80
N GLN A 145 -1.71 5.29 -14.92
CA GLN A 145 -2.03 4.61 -16.18
C GLN A 145 -1.45 3.19 -16.16
N ASP A 146 -2.30 2.21 -16.43
CA ASP A 146 -1.97 0.81 -16.61
C ASP A 146 -1.69 0.44 -18.07
N VAL A 147 -1.97 1.37 -19.00
CA VAL A 147 -1.83 1.15 -20.43
C VAL A 147 -1.18 2.37 -21.09
N ARG A 148 -0.21 2.15 -21.97
CA ARG A 148 0.34 3.22 -22.81
C ARG A 148 -0.61 3.53 -23.96
N LEU A 149 -1.09 4.78 -24.04
CA LEU A 149 -1.94 5.24 -25.15
C LEU A 149 -1.27 4.98 -26.50
N GLY A 150 -2.00 4.36 -27.44
CA GLY A 150 -1.52 3.93 -28.75
C GLY A 150 -0.77 2.59 -28.76
N HIS A 151 -0.55 1.97 -27.60
CA HIS A 151 0.11 0.68 -27.43
C HIS A 151 -0.67 -0.21 -26.45
N GLU A 152 -1.99 -0.27 -26.60
CA GLU A 152 -2.88 -0.87 -25.59
C GLU A 152 -2.76 -2.38 -25.44
N LYS A 153 -2.05 -3.02 -26.37
CA LYS A 153 -1.74 -4.46 -26.36
C LYS A 153 -0.30 -4.76 -25.95
N SER A 154 0.48 -3.75 -25.58
CA SER A 154 1.85 -3.91 -25.14
C SER A 154 1.88 -4.32 -23.67
N ASP A 155 2.73 -5.30 -23.39
CA ASP A 155 3.01 -5.84 -22.06
C ASP A 155 4.21 -5.13 -21.39
N ASP A 156 4.63 -3.98 -21.94
CA ASP A 156 5.87 -3.30 -21.57
C ASP A 156 5.72 -2.32 -20.40
N VAL A 157 4.53 -2.23 -19.80
CA VAL A 157 4.20 -1.29 -18.72
C VAL A 157 3.56 -2.00 -17.52
N PRO A 158 4.29 -2.92 -16.86
CA PRO A 158 3.73 -3.64 -15.74
C PRO A 158 3.32 -2.69 -14.62
N PHE A 159 2.23 -3.04 -13.96
CA PHE A 159 1.81 -2.43 -12.71
C PHE A 159 1.61 -3.52 -11.66
N TYR A 160 1.73 -3.14 -10.39
CA TYR A 160 1.66 -4.07 -9.27
C TYR A 160 0.65 -3.59 -8.25
N TRP A 161 -0.02 -4.53 -7.61
CA TRP A 161 -0.87 -4.21 -6.47
C TRP A 161 -0.58 -5.07 -5.24
N ILE A 162 -0.96 -4.55 -4.07
CA ILE A 162 -0.97 -5.28 -2.82
C ILE A 162 -2.16 -4.83 -1.99
N ASN A 163 -2.88 -5.80 -1.43
CA ASN A 163 -4.00 -5.57 -0.50
C ASN A 163 -3.92 -6.53 0.71
N CYS A 164 -2.82 -7.25 0.88
CA CYS A 164 -2.53 -7.99 2.11
C CYS A 164 -1.92 -7.07 3.15
N GLN A 165 -2.12 -7.41 4.43
CA GLN A 165 -1.29 -6.90 5.50
C GLN A 165 0.15 -7.38 5.27
N THR A 166 1.08 -6.44 5.36
CA THR A 166 2.52 -6.71 5.24
C THR A 166 3.05 -7.30 6.55
N ASP A 167 4.32 -7.72 6.56
CA ASP A 167 5.03 -7.90 7.83
C ASP A 167 4.96 -6.61 8.68
N LYS A 168 5.14 -6.72 9.99
CA LYS A 168 5.12 -5.59 10.93
C LYS A 168 6.20 -4.53 10.62
N HIS A 169 7.30 -4.97 9.99
CA HIS A 169 8.38 -4.11 9.50
C HIS A 169 8.25 -3.77 8.00
N GLY A 170 7.10 -4.06 7.39
CA GLY A 170 6.83 -3.83 5.98
C GLY A 170 7.45 -4.85 5.03
N ASP A 171 7.02 -4.81 3.78
CA ASP A 171 7.45 -5.71 2.70
C ASP A 171 8.09 -4.88 1.58
N CYS A 172 9.19 -5.37 1.02
CA CYS A 172 9.90 -4.74 -0.10
C CYS A 172 9.56 -5.43 -1.43
N LYS A 173 9.41 -4.63 -2.49
CA LYS A 173 9.24 -5.08 -3.88
C LYS A 173 10.22 -4.35 -4.80
N THR A 174 10.83 -5.11 -5.69
CA THR A 174 11.59 -4.58 -6.84
C THR A 174 10.73 -4.65 -8.10
N ALA A 175 10.49 -3.52 -8.76
CA ALA A 175 9.84 -3.43 -10.06
C ALA A 175 10.85 -3.61 -11.19
N ALA A 176 10.37 -4.04 -12.37
CA ALA A 176 11.22 -4.16 -13.56
C ALA A 176 11.57 -2.81 -14.19
N TYR A 177 10.74 -1.79 -13.95
CA TYR A 177 10.86 -0.44 -14.50
C TYR A 177 10.72 0.61 -13.39
N PRO A 178 11.21 1.85 -13.62
CA PRO A 178 11.01 2.94 -12.68
C PRO A 178 9.52 3.20 -12.42
N ILE A 179 9.22 3.57 -11.18
CA ILE A 179 7.86 3.87 -10.73
C ILE A 179 7.52 5.30 -11.16
N GLY A 180 6.51 5.46 -12.02
CA GLY A 180 6.03 6.77 -12.46
C GLY A 180 4.97 7.34 -11.52
N SER A 181 4.08 6.48 -11.03
CA SER A 181 2.99 6.86 -10.13
C SER A 181 2.53 5.71 -9.24
N PHE A 182 1.74 6.04 -8.23
CA PHE A 182 1.13 5.06 -7.34
C PHE A 182 -0.25 5.53 -6.89
N ALA A 183 -1.11 4.58 -6.56
CA ALA A 183 -2.43 4.85 -6.01
C ALA A 183 -2.62 4.19 -4.65
N VAL A 184 -3.43 4.83 -3.81
CA VAL A 184 -3.87 4.30 -2.53
C VAL A 184 -5.39 4.39 -2.43
N TRP A 185 -6.00 3.36 -1.87
CA TRP A 185 -7.44 3.33 -1.58
C TRP A 185 -7.82 2.35 -0.47
N GLY A 186 -9.04 2.46 0.03
CA GLY A 186 -9.60 1.51 0.99
C GLY A 186 -10.11 0.22 0.34
N THR A 187 -9.82 -0.92 0.95
CA THR A 187 -10.34 -2.23 0.49
C THR A 187 -11.84 -2.40 0.74
N LEU A 188 -12.46 -1.54 1.55
CA LEU A 188 -13.92 -1.52 1.77
C LEU A 188 -14.73 -1.20 0.50
N ASN A 189 -14.10 -0.59 -0.51
CA ASN A 189 -14.70 -0.33 -1.81
C ASN A 189 -14.44 -1.44 -2.84
N TYR A 190 -13.65 -2.43 -2.47
CA TYR A 190 -13.46 -3.64 -3.25
C TYR A 190 -14.51 -4.64 -2.77
N ASP A 191 -15.31 -5.22 -3.68
CA ASP A 191 -16.25 -6.29 -3.38
C ASP A 191 -15.48 -7.53 -2.89
N VAL A 192 -15.06 -7.50 -1.62
CA VAL A 192 -14.60 -8.69 -0.89
C VAL A 192 -15.86 -9.40 -0.42
N HIS A 193 -16.63 -9.93 -1.36
CA HIS A 193 -17.62 -10.95 -1.05
C HIS A 193 -16.88 -12.16 -0.46
N GLU A 194 -17.08 -12.33 0.85
CA GLU A 194 -17.05 -13.57 1.61
C GLU A 194 -16.24 -14.74 1.02
N SER A 195 -14.98 -14.87 1.43
CA SER A 195 -14.40 -16.10 2.00
C SER A 195 -12.90 -15.91 2.19
N ASN A 196 -12.36 -16.59 3.19
CA ASN A 196 -10.98 -16.50 3.62
C ASN A 196 -10.01 -16.67 2.42
N ASP A 197 -8.96 -15.84 2.34
CA ASP A 197 -7.76 -15.98 1.47
C ASP A 197 -7.69 -15.26 0.10
N ASN A 198 -8.46 -14.19 -0.13
CA ASN A 198 -8.36 -13.40 -1.39
C ASN A 198 -7.33 -12.25 -1.38
N CYS A 199 -6.53 -12.10 -0.33
CA CYS A 199 -5.49 -11.07 -0.34
C CYS A 199 -4.35 -11.47 -1.31
N ARG A 200 -3.80 -10.48 -2.00
CA ARG A 200 -2.74 -10.61 -2.99
C ARG A 200 -1.54 -9.77 -2.57
N LYS A 201 -0.37 -10.40 -2.54
CA LYS A 201 0.92 -9.73 -2.35
C LYS A 201 1.56 -9.46 -3.70
N TRP A 202 1.80 -8.20 -4.03
CA TRP A 202 2.60 -7.76 -5.19
C TRP A 202 2.26 -8.48 -6.50
N THR A 203 0.97 -8.65 -6.80
CA THR A 203 0.57 -9.26 -8.08
C THR A 203 0.90 -8.31 -9.21
N GLU A 204 1.54 -8.83 -10.24
CA GLU A 204 1.89 -8.12 -11.47
C GLU A 204 0.76 -8.21 -12.49
N PHE A 205 0.49 -7.11 -13.18
CA PHE A 205 -0.44 -6.99 -14.31
C PHE A 205 0.22 -6.19 -15.42
N GLY A 206 -0.40 -6.20 -16.61
CA GLY A 206 0.09 -5.40 -17.74
C GLY A 206 1.42 -5.91 -18.33
N ALA A 207 1.89 -7.09 -17.91
CA ALA A 207 2.92 -7.86 -18.57
C ALA A 207 2.47 -9.32 -18.64
N ALA A 208 2.57 -10.01 -19.78
CA ALA A 208 2.57 -11.47 -19.78
C ALA A 208 3.68 -11.91 -18.83
N SER A 209 3.29 -12.39 -17.64
CA SER A 209 4.15 -12.61 -16.48
C SER A 209 5.41 -13.40 -16.87
N THR A 210 6.49 -12.69 -17.17
CA THR A 210 7.79 -13.31 -17.40
C THR A 210 8.37 -13.56 -16.02
N ALA A 211 8.01 -14.70 -15.45
CA ALA A 211 8.66 -15.20 -14.26
C ALA A 211 10.17 -15.20 -14.52
N ARG A 212 10.89 -14.23 -13.94
CA ARG A 212 12.35 -14.25 -13.89
C ARG A 212 12.74 -15.41 -12.99
N ILE A 213 12.85 -16.60 -13.58
CA ILE A 213 13.42 -17.76 -12.91
C ILE A 213 14.89 -17.39 -12.65
N ASN A 214 15.26 -17.26 -11.38
CA ASN A 214 16.66 -17.14 -10.98
C ASN A 214 17.40 -18.40 -11.41
N ALA A 215 18.00 -18.37 -12.60
CA ALA A 215 18.76 -19.48 -13.18
C ALA A 215 20.00 -19.88 -12.34
N GLY A 216 20.36 -19.09 -11.33
CA GLY A 216 21.45 -19.38 -10.40
C GLY A 216 21.29 -20.68 -9.61
N TRP A 217 20.06 -21.14 -9.34
CA TRP A 217 19.82 -22.41 -8.66
C TRP A 217 19.84 -23.63 -9.58
N LEU A 218 19.52 -23.47 -10.87
CA LEU A 218 19.55 -24.57 -11.83
C LEU A 218 20.98 -24.97 -12.20
N ILE A 219 21.93 -24.02 -12.19
CA ILE A 219 23.34 -24.31 -12.44
C ILE A 219 23.99 -25.01 -11.24
N ALA A 220 23.64 -24.63 -10.00
CA ALA A 220 24.17 -25.29 -8.80
C ALA A 220 23.76 -26.77 -8.70
N ALA A 221 22.53 -27.11 -9.10
CA ALA A 221 22.05 -28.50 -9.10
C ALA A 221 22.78 -29.38 -10.13
N LEU A 222 23.14 -28.84 -11.30
CA LEU A 222 23.88 -29.57 -12.33
C LEU A 222 25.35 -29.83 -11.92
N VAL A 223 25.99 -28.88 -11.24
CA VAL A 223 27.38 -29.05 -10.78
C VAL A 223 27.47 -30.06 -9.62
N MET A 224 26.49 -30.07 -8.71
CA MET A 224 26.46 -31.05 -7.62
C MET A 224 26.16 -32.48 -8.10
N ALA A 225 25.40 -32.65 -9.19
CA ALA A 225 25.14 -33.98 -9.75
C ALA A 225 26.36 -34.59 -10.46
N MET A 226 27.26 -33.77 -11.04
CA MET A 226 28.49 -34.28 -11.67
C MET A 226 29.59 -34.65 -10.66
N LEU A 227 29.53 -34.15 -9.43
CA LEU A 227 30.51 -34.46 -8.38
C LEU A 227 30.22 -35.74 -7.58
N VAL A 228 29.06 -36.38 -7.78
CA VAL A 228 28.68 -37.63 -7.10
C VAL A 228 28.99 -38.88 -7.96
N VAL A 229 29.56 -38.70 -9.15
CA VAL A 229 30.05 -39.81 -10.00
C VAL A 229 31.58 -39.79 -10.04
N VAL A 230 32.21 -40.18 -8.93
CA VAL A 230 33.57 -40.74 -8.87
C VAL A 230 33.59 -41.83 -7.81
#